data_AF-X1SKL7-F1
#
_entry.id   AF-X1SKL7-F1
#
_cell.length_a   1.000
_cell.length_b   1.000
_cell.length_c   1.000
_cell.angle_alpha   90.00
_cell.angle_beta   90.00
_cell.angle_gamma   90.00
#
_symmetry.space_group_name_H-M   'P 1'
#
loop_
_entity.id
_entity.type
_entity.pdbx_description
1 polymer ?
#
loop_
_entity_poly.entity_id
_entity_poly.type
_entity_poly.pdbx_seq_one_letter_code
_entity_poly.pdbx_strand_id
1 'polypeptide(L)' 'LCYKEIENLANLSIRSKRGLPFHLGEITRRVAEKHGGFGGGHKRASGASIPRRNLKNFIRDFEEELRK' A
#
# COMPACT_ATOMS: atom_id res chain seq x y z
N LEU A 1 7.10 2.19 5.16
CA LEU A 1 6.66 1.11 4.24
C LEU A 1 7.86 0.21 4.00
N CYS A 2 7.70 -1.10 4.06
CA CYS A 2 8.71 -2.06 3.61
C CYS A 2 8.09 -3.01 2.59
N TYR A 3 8.91 -3.58 1.71
CA TYR A 3 8.46 -4.55 0.73
C TYR A 3 9.53 -5.62 0.48
N LYS A 4 9.08 -6.76 -0.06
CA LYS A 4 9.94 -7.82 -0.60
C LYS A 4 9.46 -8.16 -2.01
N GLU A 5 10.37 -8.12 -2.97
CA GLU A 5 10.12 -8.64 -4.32
C GLU A 5 10.25 -10.16 -4.31
N ILE A 6 9.23 -10.85 -4.82
CA ILE A 6 9.20 -12.30 -4.99
C ILE A 6 8.68 -12.56 -6.39
N GLU A 7 9.53 -13.10 -7.26
CA GLU A 7 9.24 -13.29 -8.69
C GLU A 7 8.72 -12.00 -9.35
N ASN A 8 7.48 -12.00 -9.83
CA ASN A 8 6.83 -10.89 -10.51
C ASN A 8 5.96 -10.03 -9.57
N LEU A 9 6.03 -10.26 -8.26
CA LEU A 9 5.24 -9.57 -7.24
C LEU A 9 6.12 -8.77 -6.28
N ALA A 10 5.54 -7.73 -5.71
CA ALA A 10 6.05 -7.01 -4.55
C ALA A 10 5.04 -7.13 -3.41
N ASN A 11 5.46 -7.77 -2.31
CA ASN A 11 4.67 -7.88 -1.09
C ASN A 11 5.05 -6.76 -0.13
N LEU A 12 4.07 -5.93 0.24
CA LEU A 12 4.24 -4.72 1.03
C LEU A 12 3.66 -4.88 2.43
N SER A 13 4.35 -4.29 3.40
CA SER A 13 3.86 -4.08 4.75
C SER A 13 3.98 -2.60 5.11
N ILE A 14 2.85 -2.01 5.50
CA ILE A 14 2.73 -0.58 5.77
C ILE A 14 2.25 -0.41 7.21
N ARG A 15 2.93 0.46 7.94
CA ARG A 15 2.69 0.72 9.36
C ARG A 15 2.70 2.22 9.59
N SER A 16 1.90 2.66 10.54
CA SER A 16 1.76 4.07 10.85
C SER A 16 1.67 4.29 12.37
N LYS A 17 1.96 5.51 12.82
CA LYS A 17 1.87 5.90 14.24
C LYS A 17 0.42 6.06 14.70
N ARG A 18 0.20 6.14 16.02
CA ARG A 18 -1.11 6.46 16.60
C ARG A 18 -1.52 7.90 16.23
N GLY A 19 -2.83 8.15 16.16
CA GLY A 19 -3.39 9.49 15.96
C GLY A 19 -3.45 9.99 14.52
N LEU A 20 -3.27 9.12 13.52
CA LEU A 20 -3.44 9.53 12.12
C LEU A 20 -4.93 9.60 11.75
N PRO A 21 -5.34 10.63 10.97
CA PRO A 21 -6.74 10.85 10.64
C PRO A 21 -7.29 9.83 9.64
N PHE A 22 -6.43 9.23 8.83
CA PHE A 22 -6.82 8.33 7.74
C PHE A 22 -6.82 6.84 8.13
N HIS A 23 -7.62 6.04 7.41
CA HIS A 23 -7.64 4.59 7.53
C HIS A 23 -6.65 3.94 6.55
N LEU A 24 -5.46 3.57 7.05
CA LEU A 24 -4.37 3.06 6.21
C LEU A 24 -4.77 1.84 5.36
N GLY A 25 -5.56 0.92 5.92
CA GLY A 25 -6.07 -0.24 5.20
C GLY A 25 -6.97 0.11 4.01
N GLU A 26 -7.75 1.18 4.10
CA GLU A 26 -8.66 1.55 3.00
C GLU A 26 -7.89 2.19 1.85
N ILE A 27 -6.95 3.09 2.17
CA ILE A 27 -6.04 3.68 1.19
C ILE A 27 -5.23 2.57 0.50
N THR A 28 -4.67 1.65 1.28
CA THR A 28 -3.86 0.54 0.75
C THR A 28 -4.67 -0.33 -0.21
N ARG A 29 -5.92 -0.67 0.13
CA ARG A 29 -6.82 -1.42 -0.76
C ARG A 29 -7.03 -0.69 -2.08
N ARG A 30 -7.50 0.56 -2.04
CA ARG A 30 -7.79 1.35 -3.26
C ARG A 30 -6.58 1.47 -4.18
N VAL A 31 -5.41 1.77 -3.61
CA VAL A 31 -4.18 1.94 -4.39
C VAL A 31 -3.68 0.60 -4.93
N ALA A 32 -3.74 -0.49 -4.15
CA ALA A 32 -3.33 -1.81 -4.62
C ALA A 32 -4.18 -2.30 -5.79
N GLU A 33 -5.51 -2.14 -5.70
CA GLU A 33 -6.45 -2.49 -6.78
C GLU A 33 -6.16 -1.71 -8.06
N LYS A 34 -5.88 -0.40 -7.95
CA LYS A 34 -5.46 0.44 -9.09
C LYS A 34 -4.19 -0.08 -9.78
N HIS A 35 -3.27 -0.67 -9.02
CA HIS A 35 -1.99 -1.20 -9.51
C HIS A 35 -2.05 -2.69 -9.87
N GLY A 36 -3.24 -3.28 -10.02
CA GLY A 36 -3.43 -4.66 -10.47
C GLY A 36 -3.04 -5.70 -9.42
N GLY A 37 -3.14 -5.32 -8.14
CA GLY A 37 -2.92 -6.21 -7.01
C GLY A 37 -4.08 -6.16 -6.02
N PHE A 38 -3.82 -6.61 -4.80
CA PHE A 38 -4.79 -6.59 -3.71
C PHE A 38 -4.11 -6.12 -2.42
N GLY A 39 -4.91 -5.63 -1.48
CA GLY A 39 -4.39 -5.16 -0.21
C GLY A 39 -5.50 -4.77 0.75
N GLY A 40 -5.10 -4.30 1.93
CA GLY A 40 -6.04 -3.94 2.98
C GLY A 40 -5.43 -4.04 4.36
N GLY A 41 -6.27 -3.97 5.38
CA GLY A 41 -5.87 -4.11 6.77
C GLY A 41 -6.60 -3.14 7.68
N HIS A 42 -5.97 -2.81 8.80
CA HIS A 42 -6.53 -1.96 9.84
C HIS A 42 -6.15 -0.49 9.64
N LYS A 43 -6.76 0.38 10.46
CA LYS A 43 -6.51 1.82 10.49
C LYS A 43 -5.02 2.21 10.54
N ARG A 44 -4.16 1.37 11.13
CA ARG A 44 -2.73 1.67 11.38
C ARG A 44 -1.74 0.67 10.78
N ALA A 45 -2.23 -0.43 10.24
CA ALA A 45 -1.39 -1.52 9.76
C ALA A 45 -2.08 -2.18 8.58
N SER A 46 -1.41 -2.18 7.44
CA SER A 46 -1.92 -2.76 6.21
C SER A 46 -0.82 -3.49 5.45
N GLY A 47 -1.24 -4.20 4.42
CA GLY A 47 -0.36 -4.84 3.47
C GLY A 47 -0.99 -4.88 2.08
N ALA A 48 -0.16 -5.15 1.09
CA ALA A 48 -0.58 -5.32 -0.28
C ALA A 48 0.34 -6.31 -1.01
N SER A 49 -0.16 -6.93 -2.07
CA SER A 49 0.61 -7.66 -3.05
C SER A 49 0.27 -7.11 -4.42
N ILE A 50 1.28 -6.63 -5.15
CA ILE A 50 1.11 -5.98 -6.46
C ILE A 50 2.14 -6.51 -7.46
N PRO A 51 1.90 -6.39 -8.78
CA PRO A 51 2.92 -6.62 -9.79
C PRO A 51 4.17 -5.77 -9.54
N ARG A 52 5.35 -6.39 -9.54
CA ARG A 52 6.66 -5.76 -9.32
C ARG A 52 6.89 -4.53 -10.19
N ARG A 53 6.48 -4.62 -11.46
CA ARG A 53 6.56 -3.51 -12.44
C ARG A 53 5.80 -2.24 -12.01
N ASN A 54 4.79 -2.39 -11.15
CA ASN A 54 3.96 -1.28 -10.68
C ASN A 54 4.41 -0.70 -9.34
N LEU A 55 5.44 -1.28 -8.68
CA LEU A 55 5.85 -0.89 -7.34
C LEU A 55 6.17 0.61 -7.20
N LYS A 56 6.92 1.19 -8.15
CA LYS A 56 7.26 2.63 -8.12
C LYS A 56 6.01 3.51 -8.24
N ASN A 57 5.09 3.16 -9.12
CA ASN A 57 3.84 3.89 -9.29
C ASN A 57 2.91 3.73 -8.08
N PHE A 58 2.87 2.54 -7.47
CA PHE A 58 2.16 2.31 -6.22
C PHE A 58 2.66 3.23 -5.11
N ILE A 59 3.99 3.33 -4.91
CA ILE A 59 4.56 4.16 -3.84
C ILE A 59 4.19 5.63 -4.05
N ARG A 60 4.30 6.14 -5.29
CA ARG A 60 3.93 7.53 -5.62
C ARG A 60 2.45 7.80 -5.34
N ASP A 61 1.56 6.99 -5.89
CA ASP A 61 0.11 7.18 -5.74
C ASP A 61 -0.33 7.00 -4.27
N PHE A 62 0.34 6.11 -3.53
CA PHE A 62 0.10 5.93 -2.11
C PHE A 62 0.49 7.17 -1.30
N GLU A 63 1.63 7.79 -1.60
CA GLU A 63 2.04 9.06 -0.97
C GLU A 63 1.07 10.20 -1.30
N GLU A 64 0.57 10.27 -2.52
CA GLU A 64 -0.45 11.26 -2.92
C GLU A 64 -1.75 11.09 -2.12
N GLU A 65 -2.23 9.86 -1.93
CA GLU A 65 -3.42 9.58 -1.11
C GLU A 65 -3.23 9.96 0.37
N LEU A 66 -2.01 9.88 0.90
CA LEU A 66 -1.71 10.27 2.29
C LEU A 66 -1.65 11.79 2.50
N ARG A 67 -1.51 12.58 1.43
CA ARG A 67 -1.47 14.05 1.48
C ARG A 67 -2.84 14.71 1.33
N LYS A 68 -3.87 13.94 0.97
CA LYS A 68 -5.27 14.37 0.93
C LYS A 68 -5.87 14.45 2.32
#